data_AF-A0A1X1TNZ2-F1
#
_entry.id   AF-A0A1X1TNZ2-F1
#
_cell.length_a   1.000
_cell.length_b   1.000
_cell.length_c   1.000
_cell.angle_alpha   90.00
_cell.angle_beta   90.00
_cell.angle_gamma   90.00
#
_symmetry.space_group_name_H-M   'P 1'
#
loop_
_entity.id
_entity.type
_entity.pdbx_description
1 polymer ?
#
loop_
_entity_poly.entity_id
_entity_poly.type
_entity_poly.pdbx_seq_one_letter_code
_entity_poly.pdbx_strand_id
1 'polypeptide(L)'
;MFAASDIDTVLLKPSEIANMTSDHFRGYSPDGHLEVLASSLGMSDNAFAIDPPDCAGVIFGAERQVYADTGYQAIRDQTLGKDGTTIDGLIEQTVVVFPTIAEAQASLSASTFQWRKCASGHPDPDPRFPAATQVEFSIG
;
A
#
# COMPACT_ATOMS: atom_id res chain seq x y z
N MET A 1 24.34 -6.24 -0.88
CA MET A 1 23.08 -5.46 -0.85
C MET A 1 22.23 -5.92 -2.02
N PHE A 2 20.91 -5.90 -1.88
CA PHE A 2 20.01 -6.36 -2.95
C PHE A 2 20.15 -5.46 -4.18
N ALA A 3 20.26 -6.04 -5.38
CA ALA A 3 20.44 -5.25 -6.59
C ALA A 3 19.08 -4.71 -7.08
N ALA A 4 18.99 -3.41 -7.37
CA ALA A 4 17.76 -2.79 -7.87
C ALA A 4 17.25 -3.44 -9.17
N SER A 5 18.15 -4.02 -9.98
CA SER A 5 17.81 -4.79 -11.18
C SER A 5 17.01 -6.06 -10.90
N ASP A 6 17.10 -6.59 -9.68
CA ASP A 6 16.51 -7.88 -9.32
C ASP A 6 15.13 -7.71 -8.68
N ILE A 7 14.60 -6.49 -8.61
CA ILE A 7 13.39 -6.13 -7.84
C ILE A 7 12.16 -6.99 -8.19
N ASP A 8 12.03 -7.42 -9.45
CA ASP A 8 10.94 -8.29 -9.90
C ASP A 8 10.98 -9.71 -9.30
N THR A 9 12.12 -10.13 -8.74
CA THR A 9 12.30 -11.47 -8.15
C THR A 9 11.70 -11.59 -6.74
N VAL A 10 11.30 -10.48 -6.13
CA VAL A 10 10.83 -10.41 -4.73
C VAL A 10 9.31 -10.45 -4.63
N LEU A 11 8.61 -10.01 -5.67
CA LEU A 11 7.14 -10.02 -5.71
C LEU A 11 6.61 -11.45 -5.68
N LEU A 12 5.49 -11.63 -5.00
CA LEU A 12 4.80 -12.90 -4.97
C LEU A 12 4.12 -13.16 -6.32
N LYS A 13 4.18 -14.42 -6.77
CA LYS A 13 3.41 -14.90 -7.91
C LYS A 13 1.92 -14.99 -7.54
N PRO A 14 1.01 -14.89 -8.52
CA PRO A 14 -0.43 -15.09 -8.29
C PRO A 14 -0.79 -16.36 -7.52
N SER A 15 -0.10 -17.48 -7.80
CA SER A 15 -0.31 -18.75 -7.09
C SER A 15 0.13 -18.71 -5.62
N GLU A 16 1.17 -17.95 -5.29
CA GLU A 16 1.64 -17.81 -3.91
C GLU A 16 0.67 -16.96 -3.10
N ILE A 17 0.16 -15.87 -3.70
CA ILE A 17 -0.88 -15.02 -3.12
C ILE A 17 -2.16 -15.82 -2.90
N ALA A 18 -2.59 -16.61 -3.89
CA ALA A 18 -3.76 -17.48 -3.78
C ALA A 18 -3.62 -18.47 -2.61
N ASN A 19 -2.48 -19.14 -2.49
CA ASN A 19 -2.19 -20.03 -1.37
C ASN A 19 -2.19 -19.30 -0.01
N MET A 20 -1.53 -18.14 0.09
CA MET A 20 -1.44 -17.36 1.33
C MET A 20 -2.81 -16.85 1.80
N THR A 21 -3.69 -16.51 0.86
CA THR A 21 -5.02 -15.96 1.15
C THR A 21 -6.10 -17.04 1.23
N SER A 22 -5.73 -18.33 1.21
CA SER A 22 -6.67 -19.45 1.16
C SER A 22 -7.73 -19.25 0.06
N ASP A 23 -7.27 -18.84 -1.13
CA ASP A 23 -8.07 -18.65 -2.33
C ASP A 23 -9.21 -17.61 -2.23
N HIS A 24 -9.19 -16.70 -1.24
CA HIS A 24 -10.22 -15.66 -1.08
C HIS A 24 -10.26 -14.66 -2.24
N PHE A 25 -9.11 -14.47 -2.90
CA PHE A 25 -8.95 -13.54 -4.03
C PHE A 25 -8.82 -14.27 -5.37
N ARG A 26 -9.42 -15.46 -5.53
CA ARG A 26 -9.36 -16.20 -6.80
C ARG A 26 -9.84 -15.38 -7.99
N GLY A 27 -9.11 -15.48 -9.10
CA GLY A 27 -9.52 -14.87 -10.36
C GLY A 27 -10.60 -15.66 -11.10
N TYR A 28 -11.17 -15.03 -12.12
CA TYR A 28 -12.23 -15.66 -12.94
C TYR A 28 -11.68 -16.51 -14.09
N SER A 29 -10.36 -16.51 -14.29
CA SER A 29 -9.71 -17.45 -15.21
C SER A 29 -10.11 -18.89 -14.86
N PRO A 30 -10.18 -19.82 -15.82
CA PRO A 30 -10.53 -21.22 -15.55
C PRO A 30 -9.63 -21.89 -14.49
N ASP A 31 -8.37 -21.45 -14.43
CA ASP A 31 -7.38 -21.93 -13.45
C ASP A 31 -7.53 -21.23 -12.08
N GLY A 32 -8.38 -20.20 -12.00
CA GLY A 32 -8.69 -19.40 -10.82
C GLY A 32 -7.56 -18.52 -10.33
N HIS A 33 -6.57 -18.28 -11.17
CA HIS A 33 -5.42 -17.44 -10.85
C HIS A 33 -5.81 -15.97 -10.89
N LEU A 34 -5.30 -15.21 -9.93
CA LEU A 34 -5.23 -13.75 -9.98
C LEU A 34 -4.46 -13.31 -11.22
N GLU A 35 -4.91 -12.22 -11.82
CA GLU A 35 -4.22 -11.56 -12.92
C GLU A 35 -3.50 -10.31 -12.39
N VAL A 36 -2.31 -10.03 -12.93
CA VAL A 36 -1.66 -8.73 -12.70
C VAL A 36 -2.38 -7.70 -13.58
N LEU A 37 -3.17 -6.84 -12.96
CA LEU A 37 -4.02 -5.86 -13.64
C LEU A 37 -3.28 -4.58 -13.96
N ALA A 38 -2.42 -4.15 -13.04
CA ALA A 38 -1.57 -2.98 -13.19
C ALA A 38 -0.18 -3.29 -12.66
N SER A 39 0.84 -2.70 -13.29
CA SER A 39 2.21 -2.76 -12.81
C SER A 39 2.95 -1.49 -13.18
N SER A 40 3.76 -0.99 -12.25
CA SER A 40 4.54 0.23 -12.45
C SER A 40 5.99 0.07 -11.97
N LEU A 41 6.87 0.89 -12.51
CA LEU A 41 8.20 1.14 -11.98
C LEU A 41 8.23 2.59 -11.49
N GLY A 42 8.37 2.80 -10.19
CA GLY A 42 8.30 4.11 -9.57
C GLY A 42 7.06 4.33 -8.70
N MET A 43 6.77 5.59 -8.42
CA MET A 43 5.75 6.01 -7.46
C MET A 43 4.41 6.32 -8.12
N SER A 44 3.32 6.12 -7.37
CA SER A 44 1.98 6.64 -7.65
C SER A 44 1.75 7.97 -6.91
N ASP A 45 0.69 8.70 -7.29
CA ASP A 45 0.27 9.90 -6.57
C ASP A 45 -1.25 9.92 -6.41
N ASN A 46 -1.71 9.29 -5.34
CA ASN A 46 -3.12 9.13 -5.03
C ASN A 46 -3.58 10.05 -3.89
N ALA A 47 -2.73 11.00 -3.45
CA ALA A 47 -3.00 11.86 -2.31
C ALA A 47 -4.28 12.69 -2.47
N PHE A 48 -4.67 13.04 -3.69
CA PHE A 48 -5.90 13.79 -3.97
C PHE A 48 -7.19 13.02 -3.63
N ALA A 49 -7.11 11.68 -3.53
CA ALA A 49 -8.24 10.80 -3.27
C ALA A 49 -8.43 10.50 -1.77
N ILE A 50 -7.50 10.95 -0.91
CA ILE A 50 -7.47 10.63 0.52
C ILE A 50 -7.56 11.92 1.34
N ASP A 51 -8.29 11.85 2.44
CA ASP A 51 -8.39 12.92 3.43
C ASP A 51 -8.01 12.37 4.82
N PRO A 52 -6.97 12.92 5.48
CA PRO A 52 -6.07 13.96 4.97
C PRO A 52 -5.12 13.38 3.92
N PRO A 53 -4.65 14.17 2.93
CA PRO A 53 -3.78 13.69 1.85
C PRO A 53 -2.54 12.92 2.35
N ASP A 54 -1.97 13.37 3.47
CA ASP A 54 -0.82 12.76 4.17
C ASP A 54 -1.05 11.30 4.59
N CYS A 55 -2.29 10.80 4.56
CA CYS A 55 -2.63 9.43 4.91
C CYS A 55 -2.71 8.49 3.70
N ALA A 56 -2.45 8.94 2.46
CA ALA A 56 -2.53 8.01 1.32
C ALA A 56 -1.54 6.86 1.40
N GLY A 57 -0.36 7.05 2.02
CA GLY A 57 0.59 5.97 2.31
C GLY A 57 0.13 4.93 3.35
N VAL A 58 -1.05 5.09 3.95
CA VAL A 58 -1.74 4.06 4.75
C VAL A 58 -2.60 3.17 3.86
N ILE A 59 -3.14 3.73 2.78
CA ILE A 59 -4.15 3.10 1.92
C ILE A 59 -3.51 2.48 0.68
N PHE A 60 -2.54 3.17 0.08
CA PHE A 60 -1.89 2.78 -1.17
C PHE A 60 -0.40 2.54 -0.98
N GLY A 61 0.09 1.55 -1.71
CA GLY A 61 1.51 1.31 -1.93
C GLY A 61 2.17 2.40 -2.77
N ALA A 62 3.51 2.34 -2.87
CA ALA A 62 4.33 3.16 -3.77
C ALA A 62 4.08 4.69 -3.79
N GLU A 63 3.45 5.28 -2.77
CA GLU A 63 3.02 6.67 -2.82
C GLU A 63 4.18 7.67 -2.87
N ARG A 64 4.07 8.66 -3.75
CA ARG A 64 5.05 9.73 -3.96
C ARG A 64 5.37 10.47 -2.66
N GLN A 65 4.35 10.79 -1.87
CA GLN A 65 4.52 11.48 -0.59
C GLN A 65 5.30 10.66 0.46
N VAL A 66 5.38 9.34 0.29
CA VAL A 66 6.14 8.46 1.19
C VAL A 66 7.59 8.35 0.72
N TYR A 67 7.83 8.25 -0.59
CA TYR A 67 9.14 7.83 -1.11
C TYR A 67 9.96 8.91 -1.81
N ALA A 68 9.39 10.02 -2.27
CA ALA A 68 10.06 10.97 -3.17
C ALA A 68 11.44 11.46 -2.68
N ASP A 69 11.60 11.67 -1.38
CA ASP A 69 12.82 12.23 -0.77
C ASP A 69 13.59 11.21 0.09
N THR A 70 13.28 9.92 -0.07
CA THR A 70 13.88 8.86 0.76
C THR A 70 15.21 8.33 0.24
N GLY A 71 15.60 8.69 -0.99
CA GLY A 71 16.81 8.20 -1.63
C GLY A 71 16.71 6.73 -2.11
N TYR A 72 15.50 6.20 -2.28
CA TYR A 72 15.29 4.85 -2.83
C TYR A 72 15.95 4.70 -4.23
N GLN A 73 16.33 3.47 -4.56
CA GLN A 73 16.95 3.13 -5.85
C GLN A 73 15.92 2.64 -6.89
N ALA A 74 14.97 1.82 -6.46
CA ALA A 74 13.89 1.33 -7.31
C ALA A 74 12.63 1.06 -6.48
N ILE A 75 11.47 1.27 -7.11
CA ILE A 75 10.16 0.86 -6.61
C ILE A 75 9.49 0.03 -7.70
N ARG A 76 8.91 -1.10 -7.29
CA ARG A 76 8.08 -1.95 -8.14
C ARG A 76 6.74 -2.12 -7.45
N ASP A 77 5.68 -1.83 -8.18
CA ASP A 77 4.31 -1.96 -7.66
C ASP A 77 3.44 -2.77 -8.61
N GLN A 78 2.55 -3.57 -8.04
CA GLN A 78 1.56 -4.35 -8.77
C GLN A 78 0.22 -4.36 -8.07
N THR A 79 -0.84 -4.17 -8.85
CA THR A 79 -2.21 -4.48 -8.45
C THR A 79 -2.65 -5.76 -9.15
N LEU A 80 -3.13 -6.71 -8.36
CA LEU A 80 -3.67 -7.98 -8.81
C LEU A 80 -5.17 -8.04 -8.50
N GLY A 81 -5.93 -8.73 -9.35
CA GLY A 81 -7.36 -8.90 -9.13
C GLY A 81 -7.96 -10.00 -9.97
N LYS A 82 -9.29 -10.09 -9.94
CA LYS A 82 -10.03 -11.20 -10.52
C LYS A 82 -10.08 -11.17 -12.04
N ASP A 83 -10.22 -9.97 -12.58
CA ASP A 83 -10.16 -9.59 -14.00
C ASP A 83 -9.87 -8.08 -14.13
N GLY A 84 -9.65 -7.59 -15.35
CA GLY A 84 -9.38 -6.17 -15.61
C GLY A 84 -10.58 -5.22 -15.51
N THR A 85 -11.76 -5.70 -15.11
CA THR A 85 -13.01 -4.90 -15.05
C THR A 85 -13.61 -4.79 -13.66
N THR A 86 -13.14 -5.62 -12.72
CA THR A 86 -13.67 -5.76 -11.37
C THR A 86 -12.70 -5.14 -10.36
N ILE A 87 -13.18 -4.15 -9.61
CA ILE A 87 -12.41 -3.51 -8.53
C ILE A 87 -12.60 -4.20 -7.16
N ASP A 88 -13.41 -5.25 -7.10
CA ASP A 88 -13.62 -6.05 -5.90
C ASP A 88 -12.51 -7.10 -5.73
N GLY A 89 -11.93 -7.17 -4.52
CA GLY A 89 -10.89 -8.13 -4.19
C GLY A 89 -9.56 -7.86 -4.89
N LEU A 90 -9.09 -6.61 -4.82
CA LEU A 90 -7.76 -6.26 -5.29
C LEU A 90 -6.70 -6.55 -4.23
N ILE A 91 -5.53 -6.99 -4.68
CA ILE A 91 -4.32 -7.11 -3.88
C ILE A 91 -3.27 -6.19 -4.48
N GLU A 92 -2.76 -5.27 -3.68
CA GLU A 92 -1.62 -4.45 -4.05
C GLU A 92 -0.36 -4.99 -3.35
N GLN A 93 0.75 -5.05 -4.08
CA GLN A 93 2.05 -5.37 -3.51
C GLN A 93 3.11 -4.42 -4.06
N THR A 94 3.91 -3.86 -3.14
CA THR A 94 5.01 -2.95 -3.45
C THR A 94 6.32 -3.47 -2.87
N VAL A 95 7.39 -3.37 -3.66
CA VAL A 95 8.77 -3.57 -3.21
C VAL A 95 9.56 -2.29 -3.42
N VAL A 96 10.35 -1.89 -2.42
CA VAL A 96 11.23 -0.72 -2.48
C VAL A 96 12.65 -1.13 -2.14
N VAL A 97 13.60 -0.79 -3.01
CA VAL A 97 15.02 -1.07 -2.83
C VAL A 97 15.72 0.20 -2.38
N PHE A 98 16.41 0.11 -1.23
CA PHE A 98 17.22 1.19 -0.69
C PHE A 98 18.72 0.90 -0.84
N PRO A 99 19.57 1.95 -0.95
CA PRO A 99 21.01 1.78 -1.00
C PRO A 99 21.58 1.10 0.25
N THR A 100 20.98 1.32 1.42
CA THR A 100 21.43 0.74 2.69
C THR A 100 20.28 0.21 3.55
N ILE A 101 20.61 -0.68 4.49
CA ILE A 101 19.66 -1.15 5.51
C ILE A 101 19.18 0.01 6.39
N ALA A 102 20.06 0.97 6.69
CA ALA A 102 19.73 2.12 7.52
C ALA A 102 18.65 3.01 6.88
N GLU A 103 18.71 3.25 5.57
CA GLU A 103 17.69 4.01 4.83
C GLU A 103 16.36 3.25 4.77
N ALA A 104 16.40 1.93 4.50
CA ALA A 104 15.19 1.11 4.55
C ALA A 104 14.51 1.15 5.93
N GLN A 105 15.30 1.06 7.01
CA GLN A 105 14.80 1.16 8.38
C GLN A 105 14.27 2.55 8.73
N ALA A 106 14.91 3.60 8.23
CA ALA A 106 14.45 4.98 8.39
C ALA A 106 13.10 5.19 7.70
N SER A 107 12.93 4.72 6.46
CA SER A 107 11.64 4.76 5.75
C SER A 107 10.56 3.99 6.50
N LEU A 108 10.82 2.75 6.94
CA LEU A 108 9.83 1.97 7.69
C LEU A 108 9.42 2.67 9.00
N SER A 109 10.39 3.29 9.69
CA SER A 109 10.13 4.03 10.93
C SER A 109 9.26 5.27 10.68
N ALA A 110 9.54 6.02 9.62
CA ALA A 110 8.75 7.17 9.19
C ALA A 110 7.33 6.76 8.78
N SER A 111 7.17 5.70 7.98
CA SER A 111 5.87 5.15 7.61
C SER A 111 5.08 4.70 8.83
N THR A 112 5.70 3.96 9.76
CA THR A 112 5.04 3.50 11.00
C THR A 112 4.57 4.67 11.86
N PHE A 113 5.36 5.73 11.97
CA PHE A 113 4.96 6.94 12.67
C PHE A 113 3.73 7.59 12.01
N GLN A 114 3.76 7.74 10.68
CA GLN A 114 2.66 8.33 9.93
C GLN A 114 1.38 7.49 10.02
N TRP A 115 1.48 6.17 9.93
CA TRP A 115 0.34 5.26 10.07
C TRP A 115 -0.32 5.39 11.44
N ARG A 116 0.46 5.53 12.51
CA ARG A 116 -0.08 5.76 13.86
C ARG A 116 -0.81 7.08 13.96
N LYS A 117 -0.27 8.15 13.35
CA LYS A 117 -0.93 9.47 13.30
C LYS A 117 -2.28 9.39 12.58
N CYS A 118 -2.34 8.72 11.44
CA CYS A 118 -3.58 8.51 10.69
C CYS A 118 -4.59 7.64 11.46
N ALA A 119 -4.12 6.61 12.17
CA ALA A 119 -4.98 5.74 12.98
C ALA A 119 -5.56 6.45 14.21
N SER A 120 -4.87 7.47 14.77
CA SER A 120 -5.37 8.25 15.90
C SER A 120 -6.48 9.26 15.56
N GLY A 121 -6.90 9.34 14.29
CA GLY A 121 -7.96 10.22 13.82
C GLY A 121 -7.44 11.45 13.07
N HIS A 122 -8.31 12.01 12.24
CA HIS A 122 -8.06 13.20 11.41
C HIS A 122 -7.59 14.37 12.31
N PRO A 123 -6.35 14.89 12.15
CA PRO A 123 -5.89 16.02 12.96
C PRO A 123 -6.59 17.34 12.58
N ASP A 124 -7.34 17.37 11.47
CA ASP A 124 -8.21 18.48 11.07
C ASP A 124 -9.62 17.93 10.79
N PRO A 125 -10.71 18.41 11.40
CA PRO A 125 -12.04 18.05 10.94
C PRO A 125 -12.26 18.67 9.54
N ASP A 126 -12.27 17.87 8.48
CA ASP A 126 -12.86 18.30 7.21
C ASP A 126 -14.33 18.64 7.50
N PRO A 127 -14.81 19.87 7.19
CA PRO A 127 -16.22 20.24 7.35
C PRO A 127 -17.21 19.29 6.62
N ARG A 128 -16.74 18.53 5.62
CA ARG A 128 -17.50 17.50 4.90
C ARG A 128 -17.56 16.16 5.63
N PHE A 129 -16.64 15.91 6.56
CA PHE A 129 -16.54 14.68 7.36
C PHE A 129 -16.36 15.04 8.84
N PRO A 130 -17.43 15.44 9.55
CA PRO A 130 -17.33 15.83 10.94
C PRO A 130 -16.80 14.67 11.78
N ALA A 131 -15.88 14.98 12.69
CA ALA A 131 -15.34 14.02 13.65
C ALA A 131 -16.50 13.28 14.33
N ALA A 132 -16.44 11.95 14.35
CA ALA A 132 -17.36 11.16 15.15
C ALA A 132 -17.24 11.64 16.60
N THR A 133 -18.33 12.15 17.15
CA THR A 133 -18.38 12.58 18.54
C THR A 133 -17.90 11.42 19.41
N GLN A 134 -16.84 11.68 20.17
CA GLN A 134 -16.27 10.75 21.12
C GLN A 134 -17.39 10.32 22.08
N VAL A 135 -17.89 9.10 21.93
CA VAL A 135 -18.83 8.52 22.88
C VAL A 135 -18.03 8.28 24.16
N GLU A 136 -18.23 9.14 25.16
CA GLU A 136 -17.70 8.92 26.50
C GLU A 136 -18.31 7.63 27.06
N PHE A 137 -17.53 6.55 27.06
CA PHE A 137 -17.84 5.39 27.90
C PHE A 137 -17.49 5.76 29.34
N SER A 138 -18.47 6.29 30.07
CA SER A 138 -18.41 6.40 31.52
C SER A 138 -18.49 4.99 32.11
N ILE A 139 -17.38 4.49 32.64
CA ILE A 139 -17.36 3.28 33.45
C ILE A 139 -17.79 3.69 34.85
N GLY A 140 -19.01 3.28 35.24
CA GLY A 140 -19.49 3.32 36.62
C GLY A 140 -19.12 2.06 37.39
#